data_AF-A0A4Z2EIS9-F1
#
_entry.id   AF-A0A4Z2EIS9-F1
#
_cell.length_a   1.000
_cell.length_b   1.000
_cell.length_c   1.000
_cell.angle_alpha   90.00
_cell.angle_beta   90.00
_cell.angle_gamma   90.00
#
_symmetry.space_group_name_H-M   'P 1'
#
loop_
_entity.id
_entity.type
_entity.pdbx_description
1 polymer ?
#
loop_
_entity_poly.entity_id
_entity_poly.type
_entity_poly.pdbx_seq_one_letter_code
_entity_poly.pdbx_strand_id
1 'polypeptide(L)'
;MCYSRKDLQRSKLYVSFVGEEGELFNPYYGLFEYSANDTYTVQISPMSAFVDNHHEWFRFSGRILGLALIHQYLLDAFFTRPFYKGLLRIPCDLSDLEYLDEEFHQSLQWMKDNDIEDMLDLTFTVNEEVFGQLGPH
;
A
#
# COMPACT_ATOMS: atom_id res chain seq x y z
N MET A 1 -7.62 27.07 3.02
CA MET A 1 -6.64 27.59 3.98
C MET A 1 -5.49 26.59 4.08
N CYS A 2 -4.25 27.00 3.84
CA CYS A 2 -3.06 26.15 3.95
C CYS A 2 -2.31 26.56 5.23
N TYR A 3 -2.17 25.64 6.17
CA TYR A 3 -1.40 25.86 7.41
C TYR A 3 0.09 25.60 7.16
N SER A 4 0.98 26.41 7.73
CA SER A 4 2.42 26.18 7.57
C SER A 4 2.92 25.08 8.51
N ARG A 5 4.04 24.43 8.16
CA ARG A 5 4.69 23.40 9.00
C ARG A 5 4.98 23.90 10.42
N LYS A 6 5.32 25.19 10.58
CA LYS A 6 5.58 25.80 11.89
C LYS A 6 4.31 25.98 12.71
N ASP A 7 3.17 26.19 12.06
CA ASP A 7 1.88 26.33 12.73
C ASP A 7 1.40 24.98 13.26
N LEU A 8 1.51 23.91 12.46
CA LEU A 8 1.21 22.55 12.90
C LEU A 8 2.07 22.10 14.08
N GLN A 9 3.38 22.37 14.04
CA GLN A 9 4.29 21.99 15.15
C GLN A 9 4.00 22.73 16.47
N ARG A 10 3.47 23.97 16.40
CA ARG A 10 3.16 24.78 17.58
C ARG A 10 1.77 24.52 18.14
N SER A 11 0.83 24.07 17.31
CA SER A 11 -0.48 23.66 17.77
C SER A 11 -0.37 22.34 18.53
N LYS A 12 -0.67 22.36 19.84
CA LYS A 12 -0.83 21.15 20.64
C LYS A 12 -2.12 20.47 20.18
N LEU A 13 -2.01 19.57 19.20
CA LEU A 13 -3.14 18.84 18.64
C LEU A 13 -3.48 17.68 19.58
N TYR A 14 -4.59 17.83 20.31
CA TYR A 14 -5.25 16.74 21.01
C TYR A 14 -6.19 16.07 20.01
N VAL A 15 -5.67 15.10 19.26
CA VAL A 15 -6.51 14.20 18.45
C VAL A 15 -6.87 13.03 19.35
N SER A 16 -8.00 13.14 20.04
CA SER A 16 -8.62 12.01 20.71
C SER A 16 -9.50 11.29 19.71
N PHE A 17 -9.06 10.13 19.22
CA PHE A 17 -9.94 9.23 18.49
C PHE A 17 -10.99 8.70 19.48
N VAL A 18 -12.27 8.96 19.21
CA VAL A 18 -13.36 8.34 19.96
C VAL A 18 -13.58 6.97 19.29
N GLY A 19 -12.71 6.01 19.60
CA GLY A 19 -12.64 4.69 18.94
C GLY A 19 -11.31 4.00 19.24
N GLU A 20 -11.21 2.69 18.95
CA GLU A 20 -9.96 1.93 19.11
C GLU A 20 -8.87 2.49 18.18
N GLU A 21 -7.64 2.64 18.70
CA GLU A 21 -6.48 3.04 17.89
C GLU A 21 -6.30 2.03 16.73
N GLY A 22 -6.26 2.50 15.47
CA GLY A 22 -6.05 1.63 14.30
C GLY A 22 -7.20 1.55 13.28
N GLU A 23 -8.36 2.18 13.53
CA GLU A 23 -9.50 2.09 12.58
C GLU A 23 -9.17 2.59 11.16
N LEU A 24 -8.38 3.65 10.99
CA LEU A 24 -8.16 4.25 9.67
C LEU A 24 -7.47 3.32 8.66
N PHE A 25 -6.61 2.42 9.15
CA PHE A 25 -5.87 1.46 8.34
C PHE A 25 -6.47 0.05 8.43
N ASN A 26 -7.62 -0.08 9.09
CA ASN A 26 -8.27 -1.36 9.26
C ASN A 26 -8.78 -1.88 7.90
N PRO A 27 -8.37 -3.10 7.50
CA PRO A 27 -8.81 -3.69 6.24
C PRO A 27 -10.33 -3.80 6.05
N TYR A 28 -11.12 -3.81 7.12
CA TYR A 28 -12.58 -3.85 7.04
C TYR A 28 -13.20 -2.67 6.28
N TYR A 29 -12.51 -1.53 6.18
CA TYR A 29 -12.99 -0.37 5.41
C TYR A 29 -12.68 -0.46 3.90
N GLY A 30 -11.96 -1.49 3.45
CA GLY A 30 -11.67 -1.74 2.03
C GLY A 30 -10.65 -0.80 1.37
N LEU A 31 -10.13 0.20 2.10
CA LEU A 31 -9.06 1.08 1.60
C LEU A 31 -7.69 0.39 1.63
N PHE A 32 -7.48 -0.45 2.62
CA PHE A 32 -6.26 -1.23 2.84
C PHE A 32 -6.62 -2.71 2.96
N GLU A 33 -5.63 -3.56 2.78
CA GLU A 33 -5.75 -5.01 2.98
C GLU A 33 -4.48 -5.55 3.62
N TYR A 34 -4.56 -6.72 4.26
CA TYR A 34 -3.38 -7.41 4.75
C TYR A 34 -2.53 -7.90 3.58
N SER A 35 -1.20 -7.79 3.70
CA SER A 35 -0.29 -8.39 2.74
C SER A 35 -0.40 -9.92 2.76
N ALA A 36 -0.32 -10.55 1.60
CA ALA A 36 -0.45 -12.01 1.45
C ALA A 36 0.59 -12.79 2.28
N ASN A 37 1.81 -12.25 2.42
CA ASN A 37 2.93 -12.92 3.07
C ASN A 37 3.06 -12.60 4.57
N ASP A 38 2.51 -11.48 5.04
CA ASP A 38 2.63 -11.04 6.43
C ASP A 38 1.31 -10.44 6.93
N THR A 39 0.61 -11.19 7.78
CA THR A 39 -0.69 -10.82 8.36
C THR A 39 -0.61 -9.60 9.27
N TYR A 40 0.58 -9.10 9.59
CA TYR A 40 0.77 -7.91 10.42
C TYR A 40 0.99 -6.63 9.61
N THR A 41 1.19 -6.72 8.30
CA THR A 41 1.40 -5.54 7.44
C THR A 41 0.21 -5.28 6.52
N VAL A 42 -0.03 -4.02 6.22
CA VAL A 42 -1.10 -3.57 5.32
C VAL A 42 -0.56 -2.91 4.05
N GLN A 43 -1.29 -3.07 2.96
CA GLN A 43 -1.07 -2.43 1.67
C GLN A 43 -2.36 -1.77 1.17
N ILE A 44 -2.25 -0.93 0.13
CA ILE A 44 -3.44 -0.37 -0.53
C ILE A 44 -4.20 -1.53 -1.18
N SER A 45 -5.49 -1.65 -0.89
CA SER A 45 -6.30 -2.68 -1.54
C SER A 45 -6.57 -2.30 -3.00
N PRO A 46 -6.40 -3.20 -3.96
CA PRO A 46 -6.90 -3.00 -5.33
C PRO A 46 -8.41 -2.74 -5.34
N MET A 47 -9.14 -3.31 -4.38
CA MET A 47 -10.59 -3.12 -4.23
C MET A 47 -10.98 -1.75 -3.68
N SER A 48 -10.02 -0.93 -3.24
CA SER A 48 -10.28 0.43 -2.77
C SER A 48 -10.91 1.34 -3.82
N ALA A 49 -10.72 1.03 -5.12
CA ALA A 49 -11.36 1.74 -6.23
C ALA A 49 -12.90 1.71 -6.16
N PHE A 50 -13.47 0.71 -5.48
CA PHE A 50 -14.92 0.55 -5.30
C PHE A 50 -15.45 1.20 -4.02
N VAL A 51 -14.59 1.77 -3.20
CA VAL A 51 -15.00 2.54 -2.02
C VAL A 51 -15.42 3.94 -2.46
N ASP A 52 -16.61 4.36 -2.02
CA ASP A 52 -17.10 5.72 -2.29
C ASP A 52 -16.13 6.76 -1.75
N ASN A 53 -15.80 7.76 -2.59
CA ASN A 53 -14.85 8.83 -2.26
C ASN A 53 -13.46 8.33 -1.82
N HIS A 54 -13.00 7.16 -2.28
CA HIS A 54 -11.69 6.59 -1.91
C HIS A 54 -10.52 7.58 -2.05
N HIS A 55 -10.52 8.44 -3.07
CA HIS A 55 -9.50 9.49 -3.23
C HIS A 55 -9.46 10.48 -2.05
N GLU A 56 -10.62 10.88 -1.51
CA GLU A 56 -10.70 11.78 -0.36
C GLU A 56 -10.23 11.07 0.91
N TRP A 57 -10.59 9.80 1.06
CA TRP A 57 -10.11 8.96 2.15
C TRP A 57 -8.59 8.77 2.12
N PHE A 58 -7.99 8.45 0.96
CA PHE A 58 -6.53 8.37 0.86
C PHE A 58 -5.85 9.71 1.14
N ARG A 59 -6.44 10.83 0.70
CA ARG A 59 -5.95 12.17 1.03
C ARG A 59 -6.02 12.45 2.53
N PHE A 60 -7.07 11.99 3.20
CA PHE A 60 -7.22 12.08 4.65
C PHE A 60 -6.19 11.21 5.37
N SER A 61 -6.04 9.94 5.00
CA SER A 61 -5.04 9.03 5.56
C SER A 61 -3.62 9.55 5.40
N GLY A 62 -3.27 10.10 4.23
CA GLY A 62 -1.98 10.75 4.02
C GLY A 62 -1.74 11.97 4.92
N ARG A 63 -2.78 12.74 5.24
CA ARG A 63 -2.68 13.87 6.19
C ARG A 63 -2.48 13.37 7.62
N ILE A 64 -3.16 12.31 8.04
CA ILE A 64 -2.99 11.71 9.35
C ILE A 64 -1.57 11.13 9.50
N LEU A 65 -1.08 10.41 8.50
CA LEU A 65 0.31 9.93 8.44
C LEU A 65 1.31 11.09 8.59
N GLY A 66 1.14 12.15 7.79
CA GLY A 66 2.00 13.33 7.85
C GLY A 66 1.94 14.04 9.20
N LEU A 67 0.76 14.11 9.81
CA LEU A 67 0.56 14.71 11.12
C LEU A 67 1.26 13.92 12.22
N ALA A 68 1.10 12.59 12.23
CA ALA A 68 1.76 11.71 13.19
C ALA A 68 3.28 11.89 13.12
N LEU A 69 3.86 11.95 11.91
CA LEU A 69 5.28 12.21 11.71
C LEU A 69 5.72 13.59 12.24
N ILE A 70 4.93 14.65 12.01
CA ILE A 70 5.25 16.00 12.49
C ILE A 70 5.27 16.07 14.03
N HIS A 71 4.35 15.36 14.68
CA HIS A 71 4.21 15.34 16.14
C HIS A 71 5.00 14.23 16.83
N GLN A 72 5.77 13.43 16.08
CA GLN A 72 6.51 12.28 16.60
C GLN A 72 5.61 11.27 17.33
N TYR A 73 4.39 11.10 16.84
CA TYR A 73 3.44 10.11 17.33
C TYR A 73 3.61 8.79 16.57
N LEU A 74 3.64 7.69 17.31
CA LEU A 74 3.73 6.35 16.74
C LEU A 74 2.32 5.89 16.34
N LEU A 75 2.19 5.44 15.09
CA LEU A 75 0.96 4.82 14.61
C LEU A 75 1.07 3.31 14.78
N ASP A 76 0.01 2.69 15.30
CA ASP A 76 -0.12 1.24 15.34
C ASP A 76 -0.61 0.71 13.98
N ALA A 77 0.21 0.91 12.95
CA ALA A 77 -0.02 0.45 11.59
C ALA A 77 1.32 0.18 10.91
N PHE A 78 1.50 -1.05 10.43
CA PHE A 78 2.70 -1.49 9.75
C PHE A 78 2.40 -1.59 8.25
N PHE A 79 3.16 -0.86 7.42
CA PHE A 79 2.96 -0.88 5.97
C PHE A 79 3.99 -1.78 5.29
N THR A 80 3.68 -2.24 4.09
CA THR A 80 4.64 -3.02 3.29
C THR A 80 5.84 -2.16 2.85
N ARG A 81 6.97 -2.81 2.57
CA ARG A 81 8.17 -2.13 2.06
C ARG A 81 7.92 -1.32 0.77
N PRO A 82 7.20 -1.85 -0.24
CA PRO A 82 6.79 -1.07 -1.42
C PRO A 82 6.00 0.19 -1.08
N PHE A 83 5.13 0.14 -0.07
CA PHE A 83 4.37 1.30 0.37
C PHE A 83 5.31 2.42 0.87
N TYR A 84 6.28 2.08 1.73
CA TYR A 84 7.29 3.05 2.18
C TYR A 84 8.16 3.58 1.03
N LYS A 85 8.57 2.72 0.08
CA LYS A 85 9.33 3.15 -1.11
C LYS A 85 8.50 4.13 -1.95
N GLY A 86 7.19 3.88 -2.11
CA GLY A 86 6.25 4.79 -2.78
C GLY A 86 6.18 6.17 -2.12
N LEU A 87 6.07 6.23 -0.79
CA LEU A 87 6.09 7.50 -0.04
C LEU A 87 7.40 8.28 -0.25
N LEU A 88 8.52 7.57 -0.33
CA LEU A 88 9.85 8.14 -0.53
C LEU A 88 10.19 8.41 -2.00
N ARG A 89 9.31 8.02 -2.95
CA ARG A 89 9.55 8.07 -4.40
C ARG A 89 10.78 7.27 -4.83
N ILE A 90 11.07 6.18 -4.13
CA ILE A 90 12.10 5.22 -4.49
C ILE A 90 11.46 4.18 -5.41
N PRO A 91 12.05 3.87 -6.58
CA PRO A 91 11.50 2.86 -7.48
C PRO A 91 11.51 1.48 -6.83
N CYS A 92 10.45 0.70 -7.06
CA CYS A 92 10.43 -0.71 -6.69
C CYS A 92 11.30 -1.53 -7.66
N ASP A 93 11.87 -2.60 -7.14
CA ASP A 93 12.67 -3.57 -7.89
C ASP A 93 12.17 -4.99 -7.59
N LEU A 94 12.72 -5.99 -8.30
CA LEU A 94 12.30 -7.38 -8.17
C LEU A 94 12.44 -7.92 -6.74
N SER A 95 13.41 -7.43 -5.95
CA SER A 95 13.59 -7.88 -4.57
C SER A 95 12.48 -7.41 -3.62
N ASP A 96 11.73 -6.38 -3.98
CA ASP A 96 10.58 -5.97 -3.17
C ASP A 96 9.41 -6.95 -3.33
N LEU A 97 9.33 -7.66 -4.46
CA LEU A 97 8.28 -8.63 -4.75
C LEU A 97 8.44 -9.89 -3.91
N GLU A 98 9.67 -10.28 -3.56
CA GLU A 98 9.94 -11.42 -2.68
C GLU A 98 9.13 -11.36 -1.37
N TYR A 99 8.94 -10.15 -0.84
CA TYR A 99 8.19 -9.92 0.40
C TYR A 99 6.67 -9.81 0.19
N LEU A 100 6.20 -9.62 -1.04
CA LEU A 100 4.78 -9.50 -1.36
C LEU A 100 4.18 -10.82 -1.86
N ASP A 101 4.91 -11.50 -2.74
CA ASP A 101 4.52 -12.72 -3.42
C ASP A 101 5.80 -13.49 -3.78
N GLU A 102 6.14 -14.47 -2.93
CA GLU A 102 7.36 -15.24 -3.08
C GLU A 102 7.33 -16.12 -4.34
N GLU A 103 6.18 -16.70 -4.65
CA GLU A 103 6.00 -17.60 -5.79
C GLU A 103 6.13 -16.84 -7.12
N PHE A 104 5.50 -15.67 -7.20
CA PHE A 104 5.61 -14.82 -8.38
C PHE A 104 7.03 -14.25 -8.52
N HIS A 105 7.68 -13.88 -7.42
CA HIS A 105 9.09 -13.50 -7.41
C HIS A 105 10.00 -14.60 -7.97
N GLN A 106 9.86 -15.84 -7.48
CA GLN A 106 10.64 -16.97 -7.96
C GLN A 106 10.43 -17.22 -9.46
N SER A 107 9.19 -17.11 -9.93
CA SER A 107 8.84 -17.28 -11.34
C SER A 107 9.52 -16.23 -12.23
N LEU A 108 9.48 -14.96 -11.84
CA LEU A 108 10.14 -13.87 -12.56
C LEU A 108 11.66 -13.98 -12.51
N GLN A 109 12.22 -14.36 -11.35
CA GLN A 109 13.65 -14.56 -11.18
C GLN A 109 14.16 -15.73 -12.06
N TRP A 110 13.39 -16.82 -12.15
CA TRP A 110 13.70 -17.94 -13.04
C TRP A 110 13.68 -17.51 -14.51
N MET A 111 12.64 -16.79 -14.95
CA MET A 111 12.56 -16.29 -16.34
C MET A 111 13.70 -15.33 -16.69
N LYS A 112 14.19 -14.57 -15.72
CA LYS A 112 15.33 -13.66 -15.90
C LYS A 112 16.65 -14.40 -16.07
N ASP A 113 16.83 -15.53 -15.39
CA ASP A 113 18.11 -16.26 -15.33
C ASP A 113 18.21 -17.40 -16.37
N ASN A 114 17.11 -17.73 -17.06
CA ASN A 114 17.03 -18.82 -18.03
C ASN A 114 16.62 -18.30 -19.42
N ASP A 115 16.97 -19.05 -20.46
CA ASP A 115 16.42 -18.82 -21.79
C ASP A 115 14.98 -19.31 -21.85
N ILE A 116 14.07 -18.43 -22.27
CA ILE A 116 12.63 -18.66 -22.31
C ILE A 116 12.09 -18.78 -23.74
N GLU A 117 12.95 -18.63 -24.76
CA GLU A 117 12.58 -18.78 -26.17
C GLU A 117 11.97 -20.17 -26.38
N ASP A 118 10.76 -20.21 -26.96
CA ASP A 118 9.93 -21.42 -27.18
C ASP A 118 9.49 -22.22 -25.93
N MET A 119 9.77 -21.76 -24.71
CA MET A 119 9.28 -22.39 -23.47
C MET A 119 7.98 -21.78 -22.93
N LEU A 120 7.83 -20.47 -23.08
CA LEU A 120 6.72 -19.71 -22.50
C LEU A 120 6.11 -18.78 -23.56
N ASP A 121 4.84 -18.99 -23.90
CA ASP A 121 4.07 -18.14 -24.84
C ASP A 121 3.52 -16.90 -24.11
N LEU A 122 4.41 -16.04 -23.64
CA LEU A 122 4.03 -14.81 -22.93
C LEU A 122 3.90 -13.62 -23.88
N THR A 123 3.03 -12.69 -23.51
CA THR A 123 2.88 -11.40 -24.17
C THR A 123 2.98 -10.28 -23.14
N PHE A 124 3.05 -9.03 -23.58
CA PHE A 124 3.08 -7.85 -22.69
C PHE A 124 1.67 -7.52 -22.16
N THR A 125 1.01 -8.50 -21.54
CA THR A 125 -0.31 -8.36 -20.90
C THR A 125 -0.27 -9.03 -19.53
N VAL A 126 -1.00 -8.48 -18.57
CA VAL A 126 -1.22 -9.12 -17.27
C VAL A 126 -2.69 -9.53 -17.14
N ASN A 127 -2.97 -10.66 -16.51
CA ASN A 127 -4.34 -11.02 -16.16
C ASN A 127 -4.60 -10.56 -14.73
N GLU A 128 -5.61 -9.74 -14.54
CA GLU A 128 -6.05 -9.27 -13.22
C GLU A 128 -7.42 -9.89 -12.91
N GLU A 129 -7.56 -10.43 -11.71
CA GLU A 129 -8.84 -10.96 -11.22
C GLU A 129 -9.54 -9.90 -10.36
N VAL A 130 -10.65 -9.38 -10.86
CA VAL A 130 -11.48 -8.39 -10.16
C VAL A 130 -12.89 -8.96 -10.00
N PHE A 131 -13.34 -9.16 -8.75
CA PHE A 131 -14.63 -9.77 -8.41
C PHE A 131 -14.91 -11.14 -9.07
N GLY A 132 -13.89 -12.00 -9.17
CA GLY A 132 -14.02 -13.32 -9.80
C GLY A 132 -14.12 -13.26 -11.33
N GLN A 133 -13.88 -12.10 -11.94
CA GLN A 133 -13.73 -11.95 -13.38
C GLN A 133 -12.26 -11.74 -13.72
N LEU A 134 -11.72 -12.63 -14.56
CA LEU A 134 -10.40 -12.51 -15.14
C LEU A 134 -10.47 -11.62 -16.39
N GLY A 135 -9.74 -10.50 -16.37
CA GLY A 135 -9.60 -9.58 -17.49
C GLY A 135 -8.14 -9.37 -17.88
N PRO A 136 -7.80 -9.27 -19.18
CA PRO A 136 -6.49 -8.83 -19.61
C PRO A 136 -6.35 -7.32 -19.38
N HIS A 137 -5.21 -6.90 -18.83
CA HIS A 137 -4.87 -5.50 -18.55
C HIS A 137 -3.58 -5.07 -19.26
#